data_AF-A0A956RZ42-F1
#
_entry.id   AF-A0A956RZ42-F1
#
_cell.length_a   1.000
_cell.length_b   1.000
_cell.length_c   1.000
_cell.angle_alpha   90.00
_cell.angle_beta   90.00
_cell.angle_gamma   90.00
#
_symmetry.space_group_name_H-M   'P 1'
#
loop_
_entity.id
_entity.type
_entity.pdbx_description
1 polymer ?
#
loop_
_entity_poly.entity_id
_entity_poly.type
_entity_poly.pdbx_seq_one_letter_code
_entity_poly.pdbx_strand_id
1 'polypeptide(L)'
;RVDFRELVRDLARTFRTRIELKQIGVRDEAALLGGVGRCGRELCCSTWLTELKPVSLQLAKDQRLSLNPAQISGCCGRLMCCLMYEHETYVQARRRFPREGRTLRTPTGPERVVSVDIWAETVTLKNAEGVRRTVPLEQLKDEVADRGSNDRSGRSDA
;
A
#
# COMPACT_ATOMS: atom_id res chain seq x y z
N ARG A 1 -4.72 -21.19 29.31
CA ARG A 1 -3.45 -20.45 29.54
C ARG A 1 -2.46 -21.49 30.05
N VAL A 2 -1.38 -21.76 29.31
CA VAL A 2 -0.40 -22.80 29.68
C VAL A 2 0.48 -22.26 30.80
N ASP A 3 0.69 -23.02 31.88
CA ASP A 3 1.60 -22.68 32.98
C ASP A 3 2.96 -23.36 32.74
N PHE A 4 4.03 -22.58 32.67
CA PHE A 4 5.39 -23.06 32.41
C PHE A 4 6.29 -23.03 33.66
N ARG A 5 5.74 -22.78 34.86
CA ARG A 5 6.56 -22.62 36.09
C ARG A 5 7.38 -23.86 36.46
N GLU A 6 6.82 -25.06 36.28
CA GLU A 6 7.55 -26.32 36.55
C GLU A 6 8.71 -26.48 35.57
N LEU A 7 8.47 -26.25 34.28
CA LEU A 7 9.52 -26.29 33.25
C LEU A 7 10.65 -25.31 33.54
N VAL A 8 10.33 -24.08 33.97
CA VAL A 8 11.36 -23.08 34.36
C VAL A 8 12.21 -23.60 35.52
N ARG A 9 11.60 -24.22 36.54
CA ARG A 9 12.31 -24.78 37.70
C ARG A 9 13.25 -25.92 37.29
N ASP A 10 12.79 -26.80 36.42
CA ASP A 10 13.58 -27.95 35.95
C ASP A 10 14.76 -27.50 35.09
N LEU A 11 14.54 -26.55 34.17
CA LEU A 11 15.62 -25.96 33.37
C LEU A 11 16.63 -25.21 34.24
N ALA A 12 16.17 -24.41 35.22
CA ALA A 12 17.07 -23.69 36.12
C ALA A 12 17.93 -24.63 36.98
N ARG A 13 17.35 -25.74 37.48
CA ARG A 13 18.10 -26.78 38.20
C ARG A 13 19.14 -27.46 37.32
N THR A 14 18.79 -27.76 36.08
CA THR A 14 19.66 -28.45 35.11
C THR A 14 20.84 -27.58 34.68
N PHE A 15 20.57 -26.33 34.26
CA PHE A 15 21.57 -25.44 33.68
C PHE A 15 22.26 -24.51 34.70
N ARG A 16 21.83 -24.54 35.97
CA ARG A 16 22.37 -23.74 37.09
C ARG A 16 22.52 -22.25 36.77
N THR A 17 21.60 -21.74 35.95
CA THR A 17 21.60 -20.37 35.41
C THR A 17 20.18 -19.81 35.52
N ARG A 18 20.04 -18.48 35.59
CA ARG A 18 18.74 -17.82 35.54
C ARG A 18 18.10 -18.03 34.16
N ILE A 19 16.99 -18.77 34.13
CA ILE A 19 16.21 -19.02 32.91
C ILE A 19 15.02 -18.08 32.89
N GLU A 20 14.85 -17.34 31.79
CA GLU A 20 13.67 -16.52 31.52
C GLU A 20 12.98 -17.02 30.26
N LEU A 21 11.71 -17.41 30.37
CA LEU A 21 10.89 -17.72 29.21
C LEU A 21 10.18 -16.45 28.75
N LYS A 22 10.33 -16.12 27.47
CA LYS A 22 9.61 -15.02 26.82
C LYS A 22 8.64 -15.59 25.81
N GLN A 23 7.37 -15.24 25.95
CA GLN A 23 6.39 -15.49 24.90
C GLN A 23 6.56 -14.42 23.82
N ILE A 24 6.74 -14.86 22.59
CA ILE A 24 6.87 -13.98 21.42
C ILE A 24 5.70 -14.21 20.47
N GLY A 25 5.32 -13.19 19.69
CA GLY A 25 4.30 -13.34 18.66
C GLY A 25 4.86 -14.06 17.43
N VAL A 26 3.99 -14.64 16.61
CA VAL A 26 4.37 -15.30 15.33
C VAL A 26 5.19 -14.41 14.38
N ARG A 27 5.01 -13.08 14.48
CA ARG A 27 5.77 -12.10 13.72
C ARG A 27 7.17 -11.88 14.27
N ASP A 28 7.29 -11.83 15.59
CA ASP A 28 8.58 -11.66 16.27
C ASP A 28 9.41 -12.94 16.10
N GLU A 29 8.77 -14.10 16.10
CA GLU A 29 9.38 -15.39 15.73
C GLU A 29 9.92 -15.35 14.29
N ALA A 30 9.10 -14.92 13.33
CA ALA A 30 9.56 -14.76 11.94
C ALA A 30 10.68 -13.72 11.80
N ALA A 31 10.65 -12.63 12.58
CA ALA A 31 11.71 -11.64 12.60
C ALA A 31 13.02 -12.20 13.18
N LEU A 32 12.94 -13.03 14.23
CA LEU A 32 14.08 -13.67 14.87
C LEU A 32 14.74 -14.73 13.98
N LEU A 33 13.93 -15.57 13.33
CA LEU A 33 14.40 -16.59 12.41
C LEU A 33 14.86 -16.00 11.07
N GLY A 34 14.31 -14.86 10.68
CA GLY A 34 14.53 -14.26 9.37
C GLY A 34 13.86 -15.07 8.24
N GLY A 35 14.34 -14.85 7.03
CA GLY A 35 13.86 -15.54 5.83
C GLY A 35 13.68 -14.60 4.65
N VAL A 36 13.04 -15.11 3.59
CA VAL A 36 12.81 -14.38 2.34
C VAL A 36 11.31 -14.17 2.13
N GLY A 37 10.92 -12.91 1.93
CA GLY A 37 9.55 -12.53 1.62
C GLY A 37 9.18 -12.85 0.17
N ARG A 38 7.89 -12.75 -0.16
CA ARG A 38 7.38 -12.95 -1.54
C ARG A 38 7.99 -12.02 -2.59
N CYS A 39 8.60 -10.92 -2.17
CA CYS A 39 9.31 -9.98 -3.04
C CYS A 39 10.74 -10.45 -3.38
N GLY A 40 11.18 -11.62 -2.88
CA GLY A 40 12.52 -12.15 -3.09
C GLY A 40 13.60 -11.51 -2.22
N ARG A 41 13.22 -10.60 -1.30
CA ARG A 41 14.13 -9.94 -0.35
C ARG A 41 13.98 -10.52 1.05
N GLU A 42 14.96 -10.26 1.91
CA GLU A 42 14.86 -10.59 3.34
C GLU A 42 13.61 -9.96 4.00
N LEU A 43 13.10 -10.59 5.06
CA LEU A 43 11.91 -10.10 5.74
C LEU A 43 12.14 -8.68 6.29
N CYS A 44 11.26 -7.74 5.95
CA CYS A 44 11.40 -6.36 6.40
C CYS A 44 11.47 -6.26 7.94
N CYS A 45 10.73 -7.12 8.65
CA CYS A 45 10.71 -7.15 10.11
C CYS A 45 11.97 -7.74 10.76
N SER A 46 12.81 -8.48 10.02
CA SER A 46 14.11 -8.97 10.51
C SER A 46 15.25 -8.01 10.18
N THR A 47 15.07 -7.08 9.23
CA THR A 47 16.16 -6.26 8.70
C THR A 47 16.10 -4.80 9.13
N TRP A 48 15.08 -4.06 8.70
CA TRP A 48 15.06 -2.59 8.77
C TRP A 48 13.75 -2.02 9.32
N LEU A 49 12.67 -2.80 9.31
CA LEU A 49 11.34 -2.42 9.79
C LEU A 49 11.03 -3.14 11.11
N THR A 50 11.81 -2.85 12.14
CA THR A 50 11.72 -3.49 13.47
C THR A 50 10.53 -2.97 14.28
N GLU A 51 10.16 -1.70 14.11
CA GLU A 51 8.98 -1.11 14.75
C GLU A 51 7.74 -1.23 13.86
N LEU A 52 6.82 -2.09 14.28
CA LEU A 52 5.71 -2.51 13.45
C LEU A 52 4.38 -1.94 13.95
N LYS A 53 3.84 -1.00 13.18
CA LYS A 53 2.47 -0.52 13.39
C LYS A 53 1.46 -1.59 12.95
N PRO A 54 0.27 -1.66 13.58
CA PRO A 54 -0.78 -2.60 13.18
C PRO A 54 -1.19 -2.41 11.71
N VAL A 55 -1.23 -3.51 10.96
CA VAL A 55 -1.64 -3.51 9.56
C VAL A 55 -3.13 -3.85 9.48
N SER A 56 -3.91 -3.06 8.74
CA SER A 56 -5.34 -3.30 8.51
C SER A 56 -5.61 -3.77 7.07
N LEU A 57 -6.74 -4.44 6.86
CA LEU A 57 -7.19 -4.84 5.52
C LEU A 57 -7.46 -3.64 4.60
N GLN A 58 -7.74 -2.46 5.16
CA GLN A 58 -7.97 -1.25 4.37
C GLN A 58 -6.73 -0.83 3.59
N LEU A 59 -5.53 -0.99 4.17
CA LEU A 59 -4.27 -0.68 3.50
C LEU A 59 -4.09 -1.47 2.20
N ALA A 60 -4.45 -2.76 2.22
CA ALA A 60 -4.41 -3.61 1.03
C ALA A 60 -5.42 -3.14 -0.04
N LYS A 61 -6.62 -2.71 0.37
CA LYS A 61 -7.63 -2.15 -0.56
C LYS A 61 -7.15 -0.86 -1.20
N ASP A 62 -6.58 0.05 -0.40
CA ASP A 62 -6.09 1.34 -0.88
C ASP A 62 -5.00 1.15 -1.93
N GLN A 63 -4.13 0.14 -1.72
CA GLN A 63 -3.07 -0.28 -2.63
C GLN A 63 -3.54 -1.18 -3.79
N ARG A 64 -4.86 -1.38 -3.97
CA ARG A 64 -5.46 -2.19 -5.05
C ARG A 64 -5.02 -3.64 -5.06
N LEU A 65 -4.63 -4.19 -3.92
CA LEU A 65 -4.29 -5.60 -3.80
C LEU A 65 -5.56 -6.44 -3.65
N SER A 66 -5.51 -7.67 -4.19
CA SER A 66 -6.56 -8.66 -3.95
C SER A 66 -6.63 -9.02 -2.47
N LEU A 67 -7.84 -9.15 -1.93
CA LEU A 67 -8.05 -9.53 -0.52
C LEU A 67 -7.90 -11.03 -0.26
N ASN A 68 -7.37 -11.79 -1.21
CA ASN A 68 -6.98 -13.18 -1.00
C ASN A 68 -5.84 -13.23 0.04
N PRO A 69 -6.01 -13.95 1.17
CA PRO A 69 -4.97 -14.07 2.20
C PRO A 69 -3.59 -14.48 1.67
N ALA A 70 -3.53 -15.36 0.67
CA ALA A 70 -2.26 -15.78 0.06
C ALA A 70 -1.49 -14.61 -0.60
N GLN A 71 -2.20 -13.53 -0.98
CA GLN A 71 -1.61 -12.36 -1.61
C GLN A 71 -1.25 -11.24 -0.60
N ILE A 72 -1.87 -11.20 0.57
CA ILE A 72 -1.68 -10.09 1.51
C ILE A 72 -1.03 -10.48 2.83
N SER A 73 -0.85 -11.77 3.07
CA SER A 73 -0.17 -12.31 4.25
C SER A 73 1.33 -12.47 4.02
N GLY A 74 2.12 -12.14 5.04
CA GLY A 74 3.54 -12.48 5.10
C GLY A 74 3.78 -13.92 5.54
N CYS A 75 5.05 -14.33 5.58
CA CYS A 75 5.47 -15.67 6.01
C CYS A 75 4.99 -16.04 7.43
N CYS A 76 4.83 -15.05 8.31
CA CYS A 76 4.30 -15.23 9.66
C CYS A 76 2.78 -15.45 9.73
N GLY A 77 2.08 -15.53 8.59
CA GLY A 77 0.63 -15.71 8.51
C GLY A 77 -0.21 -14.46 8.84
N ARG A 78 0.42 -13.34 9.19
CA ARG A 78 -0.24 -12.02 9.38
C ARG A 78 -0.07 -11.13 8.16
N LEU A 79 -0.91 -10.11 8.02
CA LEU A 79 -0.83 -9.11 6.94
C LEU A 79 0.58 -8.50 6.80
N MET A 80 1.11 -8.40 5.59
CA MET A 80 2.48 -7.95 5.34
C MET A 80 2.77 -6.57 5.97
N CYS A 81 3.90 -6.43 6.67
CA CYS A 81 4.33 -5.14 7.26
C CYS A 81 4.60 -4.06 6.21
N CYS A 82 5.09 -4.46 5.03
CA CYS A 82 5.39 -3.54 3.94
C CYS A 82 4.15 -2.75 3.48
N LEU A 83 2.93 -3.30 3.63
CA LEU A 83 1.70 -2.59 3.31
C LEU A 83 1.56 -1.29 4.11
N MET A 84 1.90 -1.32 5.41
CA MET A 84 1.86 -0.12 6.22
C MET A 84 3.00 0.84 5.84
N TYR A 85 4.20 0.32 5.60
CA TYR A 85 5.34 1.13 5.22
C TYR A 85 5.10 1.89 3.89
N GLU A 86 4.60 1.21 2.87
CA GLU A 86 4.35 1.77 1.53
C GLU A 86 3.13 2.69 1.48
N HIS A 87 2.26 2.63 2.49
CA HIS A 87 1.00 3.35 2.46
C HIS A 87 1.19 4.87 2.35
N GLU A 88 2.15 5.44 3.06
CA GLU A 88 2.40 6.89 2.99
C GLU A 88 2.84 7.30 1.58
N THR A 89 3.77 6.57 0.99
CA THR A 89 4.20 6.79 -0.40
C THR A 89 3.02 6.69 -1.36
N TYR A 90 2.15 5.70 -1.17
CA TYR A 90 0.96 5.51 -1.99
C TYR A 90 0.00 6.71 -1.87
N VAL A 91 -0.27 7.19 -0.64
CA VAL A 91 -1.12 8.36 -0.38
C VAL A 91 -0.54 9.61 -1.02
N GLN A 92 0.76 9.84 -0.86
CA GLN A 92 1.44 11.00 -1.43
C GLN A 92 1.44 10.96 -2.96
N ALA A 93 1.77 9.82 -3.57
CA ALA A 93 1.73 9.63 -5.01
C ALA A 93 0.31 9.88 -5.55
N ARG A 94 -0.72 9.32 -4.89
CA ARG A 94 -2.12 9.46 -5.31
C ARG A 94 -2.61 10.91 -5.33
N ARG A 95 -2.07 11.80 -4.50
CA ARG A 95 -2.43 13.24 -4.48
C ARG A 95 -2.10 13.95 -5.79
N ARG A 96 -1.11 13.47 -6.55
CA ARG A 96 -0.72 14.05 -7.85
C ARG A 96 -1.75 13.75 -8.95
N PHE A 97 -2.63 12.76 -8.75
CA PHE A 97 -3.56 12.28 -9.76
C PHE A 97 -4.99 12.81 -9.55
N PRO A 98 -5.79 12.93 -10.63
CA PRO A 98 -7.20 13.23 -10.50
C PRO A 98 -7.94 12.09 -9.78
N ARG A 99 -9.01 12.45 -9.06
CA ARG A 99 -9.88 11.46 -8.40
C ARG A 99 -10.56 10.56 -9.44
N GLU A 100 -10.58 9.26 -9.18
CA GLU A 100 -11.36 8.31 -9.99
C GLU A 100 -12.85 8.65 -9.91
N GLY A 101 -13.53 8.47 -11.05
CA GLY A 101 -14.92 8.88 -11.22
C GLY A 101 -15.12 10.36 -11.55
N ARG A 102 -14.09 11.21 -11.43
CA ARG A 102 -14.18 12.61 -11.85
C ARG A 102 -14.25 12.71 -13.37
N THR A 103 -15.14 13.56 -13.87
CA THR A 103 -15.16 13.95 -15.29
C THR A 103 -14.24 15.16 -15.49
N LEU A 104 -13.33 15.03 -16.45
CA LEU A 104 -12.39 16.06 -16.90
C LEU A 104 -12.80 16.51 -18.30
N ARG A 105 -12.49 17.76 -18.65
CA ARG A 105 -12.59 18.24 -20.03
C ARG A 105 -11.21 18.14 -20.66
N THR A 106 -11.07 17.31 -21.67
CA THR A 106 -9.84 17.13 -22.45
C THR A 106 -10.08 17.66 -23.88
N PRO A 107 -9.06 17.69 -24.76
CA PRO A 107 -9.24 18.08 -26.16
C PRO A 107 -10.30 17.24 -26.89
N THR A 108 -10.41 15.95 -26.55
CA THR A 108 -11.39 15.00 -27.11
C THR A 108 -12.82 15.20 -26.58
N GLY A 109 -13.01 16.05 -25.57
CA GLY A 109 -14.31 16.34 -24.95
C GLY A 109 -14.37 15.94 -23.48
N PRO A 110 -15.58 15.74 -22.91
CA PRO A 110 -15.74 15.31 -21.53
C PRO A 110 -15.38 13.82 -21.38
N GLU A 111 -14.38 13.53 -20.56
CA GLU A 111 -13.91 12.18 -20.27
C GLU A 111 -13.90 11.90 -18.77
N ARG A 112 -14.32 10.71 -18.36
CA ARG A 112 -14.34 10.27 -16.97
C ARG A 112 -13.10 9.46 -16.63
N VAL A 113 -12.47 9.78 -15.51
CA VAL A 113 -11.36 8.99 -14.95
C VAL A 113 -11.88 7.63 -14.49
N VAL A 114 -11.40 6.55 -15.11
CA VAL A 114 -11.78 5.17 -14.78
C VAL A 114 -10.80 4.56 -13.78
N SER A 115 -9.51 4.66 -14.08
CA SER A 115 -8.45 4.12 -13.23
C SER A 115 -7.20 4.97 -13.31
N VAL A 116 -6.45 4.96 -12.22
CA VAL A 116 -5.13 5.60 -12.09
C VAL A 116 -4.11 4.52 -11.73
N ASP A 117 -3.01 4.49 -12.46
CA ASP A 117 -1.81 3.71 -12.14
C ASP A 117 -0.72 4.68 -11.67
N ILE A 118 -0.40 4.62 -10.38
CA ILE A 118 0.57 5.52 -9.76
C ILE A 118 2.02 5.13 -10.07
N TRP A 119 2.27 3.87 -10.47
CA TRP A 119 3.62 3.35 -10.73
C TRP A 119 4.00 3.57 -12.18
N ALA A 120 3.06 3.36 -13.10
CA ALA A 120 3.23 3.67 -14.51
C ALA A 120 3.03 5.17 -14.82
N GLU A 121 2.63 5.97 -13.83
CA GLU A 121 2.24 7.38 -13.99
C GLU A 121 1.21 7.61 -15.12
N THR A 122 0.23 6.72 -15.23
CA THR A 122 -0.82 6.79 -16.27
C THR A 122 -2.23 6.90 -15.70
N VAL A 123 -3.11 7.51 -16.49
CA VAL A 123 -4.54 7.66 -16.19
C VAL A 123 -5.35 7.08 -17.33
N THR A 124 -6.28 6.19 -17.01
CA THR A 124 -7.24 5.66 -17.98
C THR A 124 -8.52 6.47 -17.92
N LEU A 125 -8.87 7.05 -19.05
CA LEU A 125 -10.04 7.88 -19.27
C LEU A 125 -11.08 7.12 -20.10
N LYS A 126 -12.36 7.45 -19.93
CA LYS A 126 -13.48 6.92 -20.73
C LYS A 126 -14.34 8.07 -21.21
N ASN A 127 -14.56 8.15 -22.52
CA ASN A 127 -15.45 9.15 -23.13
C ASN A 127 -16.94 8.74 -22.97
N ALA A 128 -17.86 9.59 -23.45
CA ALA A 128 -19.30 9.33 -23.40
C ALA A 128 -19.73 8.10 -24.22
N GLU A 129 -19.03 7.82 -25.33
CA GLU A 129 -19.26 6.67 -26.22
C GLU A 129 -18.73 5.35 -25.64
N GLY A 130 -17.97 5.42 -24.54
CA GLY A 130 -17.44 4.29 -23.81
C GLY A 130 -16.05 3.81 -24.25
N VAL A 131 -15.43 4.49 -25.20
CA VAL A 131 -14.05 4.27 -25.62
C VAL A 131 -13.11 4.64 -24.47
N ARG A 132 -12.15 3.76 -24.18
CA ARG A 132 -11.14 3.98 -23.16
C ARG A 132 -9.80 4.35 -23.80
N ARG A 133 -9.12 5.35 -23.26
CA ARG A 133 -7.74 5.67 -23.60
C ARG A 133 -6.90 5.82 -22.34
N THR A 134 -5.64 5.39 -22.40
CA THR A 134 -4.67 5.53 -21.32
C THR A 134 -3.64 6.57 -21.73
N VAL A 135 -3.44 7.58 -20.89
CA VAL A 135 -2.52 8.70 -21.15
C VAL A 135 -1.56 8.88 -19.97
N PRO A 136 -0.31 9.32 -20.21
CA PRO A 136 0.60 9.74 -19.15
C PRO A 136 0.03 10.91 -18.33
N LEU A 137 0.36 10.97 -17.04
CA LEU A 137 -0.12 12.02 -16.14
C LEU A 137 0.29 13.42 -16.60
N GLU A 138 1.52 13.60 -17.06
CA GLU A 138 2.01 14.92 -17.50
C GLU A 138 1.25 15.41 -18.75
N GLN A 139 1.07 14.52 -19.74
CA GLN A 139 0.23 14.83 -20.91
C GLN A 139 -1.20 15.22 -20.49
N LEU A 140 -1.80 14.51 -19.52
CA LEU A 140 -3.13 14.85 -19.03
C LEU A 140 -3.18 16.22 -18.34
N LYS A 141 -2.12 16.61 -17.62
CA LYS A 141 -2.05 17.93 -17.00
C LYS A 141 -1.98 19.03 -18.06
N ASP A 142 -1.18 18.84 -19.10
CA ASP A 142 -1.07 19.78 -20.21
C ASP A 142 -2.41 19.93 -20.94
N GLU A 143 -3.06 18.80 -21.26
CA GLU A 143 -4.38 18.77 -21.91
C GLU A 143 -5.47 19.52 -21.11
N VAL A 144 -5.38 19.51 -19.77
CA VAL A 144 -6.32 20.20 -18.88
C VAL A 144 -5.92 21.66 -18.63
N ALA A 145 -4.61 21.96 -18.59
CA ALA A 145 -4.08 23.31 -18.36
C ALA A 145 -4.30 24.24 -19.55
N ASP A 146 -4.07 23.76 -20.77
CA ASP A 146 -4.22 24.52 -22.02
C ASP A 146 -5.66 25.01 -22.27
N ARG A 147 -6.65 24.40 -21.60
CA ARG A 147 -8.04 24.86 -21.66
C ARG A 147 -8.48 25.69 -20.46
N GLY A 148 -7.79 25.60 -19.32
CA GLY A 148 -8.03 26.47 -18.16
C GLY A 148 -7.66 27.93 -18.42
N SER A 149 -6.73 28.18 -19.35
CA SER A 149 -6.39 29.51 -19.88
C SER A 149 -7.43 30.05 -20.86
N ASN A 150 -8.05 29.18 -21.66
CA ASN A 150 -9.02 29.56 -22.68
C ASN A 150 -10.46 29.79 -22.14
N ASP A 151 -10.75 29.37 -20.91
CA ASP A 151 -12.06 29.57 -20.24
C ASP A 151 -12.09 30.86 -19.37
N ARG A 152 -10.96 31.58 -19.24
CA ARG A 152 -10.88 32.87 -18.53
C ARG A 152 -11.14 34.09 -19.42
N SER A 153 -11.16 33.95 -20.74
CA SER A 153 -11.45 35.03 -21.69
C SER A 153 -12.95 35.26 -21.95
N GLY A 154 -13.84 34.44 -21.36
CA GLY A 154 -15.29 34.50 -21.60
C GLY A 154 -16.15 35.03 -20.44
N ARG A 155 -15.54 35.66 -19.42
CA ARG A 155 -16.27 36.20 -18.25
C ARG A 155 -15.99 37.69 -18.05
N SER A 156 -16.27 38.47 -19.08
CA SER A 156 -16.57 39.90 -19.01
C SER A 156 -17.87 40.13 -19.79
N ASP A 157 -18.75 40.93 -19.20
CA ASP A 157 -20.06 41.38 -19.70
C ASP A 157 -21.28 40.54 -19.28
N ALA A 158 -21.74 40.80 -18.05
CA ALA A 158 -23.12 41.20 -17.73
C ALA A 158 -23.20 41.72 -16.29
#